data_AF-A0A2G5QLL1-F1
#
_entry.id   AF-A0A2G5QLL1-F1
#
_cell.length_a   1.000
_cell.length_b   1.000
_cell.length_c   1.000
_cell.angle_alpha   90.00
_cell.angle_beta   90.00
_cell.angle_gamma   90.00
#
_symmetry.space_group_name_H-M   'P 1'
#
loop_
_entity.id
_entity.type
_entity.pdbx_description
1 polymer ?
#
loop_
_entity_poly.entity_id
_entity_poly.type
_entity_poly.pdbx_seq_one_letter_code
_entity_poly.pdbx_strand_id
1 'polypeptide(L)'
;MPDLAKRIGRTGAATALIAMLVIAGAAHAAEVRRMPFGKTRDGVAIVKTVLRNDLGMSVAAIDFGATLTAIETPDREGKFVNVVLNRTDIGAYETNQRRYGAVIGRYAGRITDARFTLDGETHALEAGRNNMTLHGGSHGYDKRALSSAPISDRQSVGVRYLLLSPAGDQGFPGALRLTVTYRLMRKSNELRIEYLAETTAPTVINLTITPSSTWPEPGRELSRIIASRSTPTATPRSTRARRRLASCRQWRARCWTFAHPSGWATSCGWTIPCWPRRTV
;
A
#
# COMPACT_ATOMS: atom_id res chain seq x y z
N MET A 1 -29.98 -31.67 84.85
CA MET A 1 -31.15 -31.79 83.95
C MET A 1 -32.16 -30.73 84.37
N PRO A 2 -32.89 -30.07 83.44
CA PRO A 2 -32.74 -30.09 81.99
C PRO A 2 -31.54 -29.19 81.57
N ASP A 3 -31.70 -28.05 80.90
CA ASP A 3 -31.38 -27.85 79.46
C ASP A 3 -30.73 -26.45 79.24
N LEU A 4 -30.02 -26.05 78.18
CA LEU A 4 -29.87 -26.42 76.74
C LEU A 4 -30.52 -25.44 75.74
N ALA A 5 -29.85 -24.33 75.41
CA ALA A 5 -30.03 -23.56 74.16
C ALA A 5 -28.80 -22.67 73.89
N LYS A 6 -27.76 -23.10 73.16
CA LYS A 6 -27.66 -23.03 71.68
C LYS A 6 -28.38 -21.84 71.02
N ARG A 7 -27.60 -20.79 70.67
CA ARG A 7 -27.39 -20.37 69.26
C ARG A 7 -26.24 -19.37 69.12
N ILE A 8 -25.21 -19.75 68.37
CA ILE A 8 -24.08 -18.86 68.01
C ILE A 8 -24.49 -18.04 66.78
N GLY A 9 -24.81 -16.76 66.99
CA GLY A 9 -25.16 -15.82 65.92
C GLY A 9 -23.93 -15.21 65.25
N ARG A 10 -23.28 -15.93 64.33
CA ARG A 10 -22.22 -15.37 63.47
C ARG A 10 -22.83 -14.52 62.35
N THR A 11 -22.89 -13.20 62.52
CA THR A 11 -23.09 -12.23 61.43
C THR A 11 -21.79 -11.52 61.09
N GLY A 12 -20.91 -12.22 60.37
CA GLY A 12 -19.68 -11.61 59.85
C GLY A 12 -20.02 -10.57 58.78
N ALA A 13 -19.55 -9.32 58.95
CA ALA A 13 -19.67 -8.28 57.95
C ALA A 13 -18.72 -8.57 56.77
N ALA A 14 -19.20 -9.34 55.79
CA ALA A 14 -18.46 -9.66 54.58
C ALA A 14 -18.43 -8.44 53.62
N THR A 15 -17.46 -7.55 53.83
CA THR A 15 -17.13 -6.48 52.89
C THR A 15 -16.60 -7.07 51.59
N ALA A 16 -17.49 -7.27 50.62
CA ALA A 16 -17.17 -7.77 49.29
C ALA A 16 -16.30 -6.76 48.53
N LEU A 17 -14.98 -6.91 48.64
CA LEU A 17 -14.01 -6.09 47.92
C LEU A 17 -14.01 -6.47 46.44
N ILE A 18 -14.81 -5.79 45.63
CA ILE A 18 -14.85 -5.97 44.18
C ILE A 18 -13.53 -5.46 43.59
N ALA A 19 -12.57 -6.37 43.43
CA ALA A 19 -11.35 -6.12 42.68
C ALA A 19 -11.70 -5.95 41.20
N MET A 20 -11.85 -4.71 40.74
CA MET A 20 -11.87 -4.39 39.32
C MET A 20 -10.50 -4.73 38.72
N LEU A 21 -10.36 -5.96 38.23
CA LEU A 21 -9.22 -6.38 37.44
C LEU A 21 -9.30 -5.67 36.08
N VAL A 22 -8.76 -4.44 36.03
CA VAL A 22 -8.51 -3.75 34.77
C VAL A 22 -7.47 -4.56 34.02
N ILE A 23 -7.94 -5.42 33.10
CA ILE A 23 -7.09 -6.10 32.14
C ILE A 23 -6.57 -5.01 31.18
N ALA A 24 -5.48 -4.37 31.58
CA ALA A 24 -4.71 -3.49 30.73
C ALA A 24 -4.11 -4.34 29.60
N GLY A 25 -4.86 -4.46 28.50
CA GLY A 25 -4.39 -5.11 27.28
C GLY A 25 -3.05 -4.49 26.90
N ALA A 26 -2.00 -5.31 26.92
CA ALA A 26 -0.62 -4.84 26.97
C ALA A 26 -0.35 -3.82 25.85
N ALA A 27 -0.10 -2.55 26.22
CA ALA A 27 0.12 -1.49 25.24
C ALA A 27 1.32 -1.87 24.37
N HIS A 28 1.09 -2.02 23.07
CA HIS A 28 2.16 -2.40 22.15
C HIS A 28 3.05 -1.18 21.92
N ALA A 29 4.36 -1.39 21.85
CA ALA A 29 5.29 -0.35 21.42
C ALA A 29 5.42 -0.43 19.89
N ALA A 30 5.04 0.63 19.16
CA ALA A 30 5.16 0.61 17.71
C ALA A 30 6.62 0.47 17.24
N GLU A 31 6.86 -0.58 16.45
CA GLU A 31 8.17 -1.11 16.07
C GLU A 31 8.39 -1.17 14.55
N VAL A 32 9.66 -1.26 14.15
CA VAL A 32 10.08 -1.58 12.76
C VAL A 32 11.10 -2.71 12.80
N ARG A 33 10.69 -3.92 12.40
CA ARG A 33 11.55 -5.10 12.32
C ARG A 33 11.93 -5.38 10.87
N ARG A 34 13.19 -5.73 10.62
CA ARG A 34 13.71 -6.12 9.30
C ARG A 34 14.26 -7.54 9.36
N MET A 35 14.03 -8.33 8.32
CA MET A 35 14.48 -9.71 8.21
C MET A 35 14.76 -10.07 6.74
N PRO A 36 15.69 -11.00 6.45
CA PRO A 36 15.84 -11.56 5.10
C PRO A 36 14.52 -12.18 4.63
N PHE A 37 14.19 -12.01 3.35
CA PHE A 37 13.06 -12.67 2.70
C PHE A 37 13.49 -13.72 1.67
N GLY A 38 14.67 -13.54 1.07
CA GLY A 38 15.26 -14.47 0.11
C GLY A 38 16.26 -13.77 -0.80
N LYS A 39 16.55 -14.39 -1.95
CA LYS A 39 17.27 -13.78 -3.07
C LYS A 39 16.46 -13.96 -4.35
N THR A 40 16.49 -12.98 -5.25
CA THR A 40 15.98 -13.14 -6.63
C THR A 40 16.81 -14.19 -7.38
N ARG A 41 16.34 -14.61 -8.57
CA ARG A 41 17.11 -15.48 -9.47
C ARG A 41 18.49 -14.89 -9.83
N ASP A 42 18.54 -13.57 -9.97
CA ASP A 42 19.78 -12.81 -10.22
C ASP A 42 20.66 -12.63 -8.96
N GLY A 43 20.33 -13.32 -7.86
CA GLY A 43 21.11 -13.34 -6.61
C GLY A 43 20.90 -12.14 -5.69
N VAL A 44 20.06 -11.17 -6.06
CA VAL A 44 19.82 -9.93 -5.29
C VAL A 44 19.07 -10.26 -4.00
N ALA A 45 19.66 -9.94 -2.84
CA ALA A 45 19.04 -10.17 -1.54
C ALA A 45 17.85 -9.21 -1.30
N ILE A 46 16.73 -9.77 -0.85
CA ILE A 46 15.47 -9.06 -0.60
C ILE A 46 15.18 -9.06 0.91
N VAL A 47 14.74 -7.92 1.44
CA VAL A 47 14.45 -7.70 2.87
C VAL A 47 12.95 -7.48 3.08
N LYS A 48 12.36 -8.26 4.00
CA LYS A 48 11.02 -8.01 4.53
C LYS A 48 11.12 -7.04 5.70
N THR A 49 10.36 -5.96 5.65
CA THR A 49 10.18 -5.01 6.75
C THR A 49 8.77 -5.16 7.30
N VAL A 50 8.65 -5.32 8.62
CA VAL A 50 7.38 -5.41 9.36
C VAL A 50 7.27 -4.17 10.24
N LEU A 51 6.19 -3.43 10.06
CA LEU A 51 5.77 -2.29 10.87
C LEU A 51 4.71 -2.78 11.85
N ARG A 52 4.71 -2.28 13.09
CA ARG A 52 3.61 -2.48 14.04
C ARG A 52 3.24 -1.18 14.73
N ASN A 53 1.96 -0.90 14.97
CA ASN A 53 1.53 0.31 15.70
C ASN A 53 1.26 0.06 17.19
N ASP A 54 0.95 1.11 17.95
CA ASP A 54 0.70 1.02 19.39
C ASP A 54 -0.63 0.27 19.70
N LEU A 55 -1.51 0.17 18.68
CA LEU A 55 -2.77 -0.60 18.69
C LEU A 55 -2.58 -2.06 18.22
N GLY A 56 -1.34 -2.48 17.96
CA GLY A 56 -0.96 -3.84 17.58
C GLY A 56 -1.18 -4.25 16.12
N MET A 57 -1.79 -3.40 15.29
CA MET A 57 -1.90 -3.60 13.84
C MET A 57 -0.52 -3.75 13.22
N SER A 58 -0.37 -4.71 12.30
CA SER A 58 0.89 -5.02 11.62
C SER A 58 0.76 -4.78 10.11
N VAL A 59 1.84 -4.30 9.49
CA VAL A 59 1.96 -4.13 8.04
C VAL A 59 3.33 -4.63 7.60
N ALA A 60 3.37 -5.62 6.72
CA ALA A 60 4.62 -6.20 6.23
C ALA A 60 4.80 -5.97 4.73
N ALA A 61 5.98 -5.51 4.31
CA ALA A 61 6.31 -5.29 2.91
C ALA A 61 7.77 -5.66 2.60
N ILE A 62 8.03 -6.15 1.39
CA ILE A 62 9.36 -6.49 0.88
C ILE A 62 9.88 -5.40 -0.06
N ASP A 63 11.19 -5.29 -0.23
CA ASP A 63 11.79 -4.29 -1.12
C ASP A 63 11.85 -4.68 -2.60
N PHE A 64 11.50 -5.92 -2.95
CA PHE A 64 11.11 -6.27 -4.31
C PHE A 64 9.75 -5.62 -4.66
N GLY A 65 9.74 -4.70 -5.63
CA GLY A 65 8.55 -3.96 -6.05
C GLY A 65 7.92 -3.06 -4.98
N ALA A 66 8.62 -2.80 -3.87
CA ALA A 66 8.06 -2.28 -2.61
C ALA A 66 6.80 -3.06 -2.16
N THR A 67 6.76 -4.36 -2.43
CA THR A 67 5.52 -5.15 -2.42
C THR A 67 4.98 -5.36 -1.01
N LEU A 68 3.72 -4.97 -0.81
CA LEU A 68 2.94 -5.29 0.38
C LEU A 68 2.68 -6.81 0.46
N THR A 69 2.99 -7.41 1.60
CA THR A 69 2.94 -8.86 1.85
C THR A 69 2.01 -9.28 2.99
N ALA A 70 1.66 -8.36 3.89
CA ALA A 70 0.60 -8.55 4.87
C ALA A 70 0.04 -7.20 5.37
N ILE A 71 -1.23 -7.20 5.75
CA ILE A 71 -1.85 -6.21 6.65
C ILE A 71 -2.63 -7.00 7.68
N GLU A 72 -2.14 -7.04 8.91
CA GLU A 72 -2.79 -7.71 10.03
C GLU A 72 -3.55 -6.68 10.86
N THR A 73 -4.88 -6.69 10.75
CA THR A 73 -5.81 -5.78 11.43
C THR A 73 -6.73 -6.58 12.35
N PRO A 74 -7.17 -6.03 13.50
CA PRO A 74 -8.20 -6.69 14.29
C PRO A 74 -9.53 -6.72 13.52
N ASP A 75 -10.27 -7.81 13.70
CA ASP A 75 -11.68 -7.92 13.35
C ASP A 75 -12.60 -7.39 14.48
N ARG A 76 -13.89 -7.72 14.43
CA ARG A 76 -14.90 -7.27 15.42
C ARG A 76 -14.76 -7.95 16.78
N GLU A 77 -14.04 -9.06 16.87
CA GLU A 77 -13.74 -9.81 18.09
C GLU A 77 -12.35 -9.44 18.64
N GLY A 78 -11.64 -8.51 18.00
CA GLY A 78 -10.28 -8.09 18.35
C GLY A 78 -9.20 -9.05 17.84
N LYS A 79 -9.56 -10.08 17.08
CA LYS A 79 -8.63 -11.08 16.55
C LYS A 79 -7.96 -10.54 15.29
N PHE A 80 -6.63 -10.64 15.23
CA PHE A 80 -5.85 -10.12 14.11
C PHE A 80 -5.88 -11.08 12.93
N VAL A 81 -6.24 -10.58 11.75
CA VAL A 81 -6.31 -11.35 10.50
C VAL A 81 -5.60 -10.62 9.37
N ASN A 82 -4.90 -11.37 8.50
CA ASN A 82 -4.29 -10.81 7.30
C ASN A 82 -5.34 -10.56 6.20
N VAL A 83 -5.46 -9.32 5.75
CA VAL A 83 -6.49 -8.88 4.78
C VAL A 83 -5.98 -8.68 3.34
N VAL A 84 -4.74 -9.08 3.01
CA VAL A 84 -4.19 -9.00 1.63
C VAL A 84 -3.60 -10.31 1.10
N LEU A 85 -3.82 -10.58 -0.19
CA LEU A 85 -3.21 -11.68 -0.94
C LEU A 85 -1.69 -11.46 -1.07
N ASN A 86 -0.93 -12.53 -0.82
CA ASN A 86 0.53 -12.53 -0.87
C ASN A 86 1.08 -13.76 -1.59
N ARG A 87 2.39 -13.98 -1.48
CA ARG A 87 3.09 -15.19 -1.93
C ARG A 87 3.99 -15.70 -0.80
N THR A 88 4.31 -16.98 -0.87
CA THR A 88 5.18 -17.72 0.06
C THR A 88 6.61 -17.17 0.10
N ASP A 89 7.16 -16.84 -1.07
CA ASP A 89 8.59 -16.61 -1.28
C ASP A 89 8.83 -15.63 -2.45
N ILE A 90 10.10 -15.26 -2.64
CA ILE A 90 10.53 -14.31 -3.68
C ILE A 90 10.39 -14.86 -5.11
N GLY A 91 10.61 -16.15 -5.37
CA GLY A 91 10.44 -16.74 -6.71
C GLY A 91 8.99 -16.76 -7.16
N ALA A 92 8.07 -16.96 -6.21
CA ALA A 92 6.63 -16.81 -6.40
C ALA A 92 6.19 -15.34 -6.58
N TYR A 93 6.99 -14.35 -6.15
CA TYR A 93 6.81 -12.92 -6.47
C TYR A 93 7.40 -12.54 -7.83
N GLU A 94 8.61 -13.00 -8.19
CA GLU A 94 9.23 -12.78 -9.51
C GLU A 94 8.36 -13.29 -10.67
N THR A 95 7.60 -14.37 -10.43
CA THR A 95 6.65 -14.95 -11.39
C THR A 95 5.22 -14.40 -11.29
N ASN A 96 4.94 -13.46 -10.37
CA ASN A 96 3.58 -13.02 -10.05
C ASN A 96 2.98 -12.07 -11.10
N GLN A 97 2.48 -12.62 -12.20
CA GLN A 97 1.79 -11.85 -13.25
C GLN A 97 0.65 -10.95 -12.73
N ARG A 98 0.05 -11.30 -11.58
CA ARG A 98 -1.05 -10.56 -10.93
C ARG A 98 -0.60 -9.43 -9.99
N ARG A 99 0.70 -9.26 -9.73
CA ARG A 99 1.28 -8.08 -9.05
C ARG A 99 0.68 -7.75 -7.67
N TYR A 100 0.26 -8.78 -6.93
CA TYR A 100 -0.37 -8.62 -5.62
C TYR A 100 0.53 -7.83 -4.66
N GLY A 101 0.04 -6.68 -4.19
CA GLY A 101 0.70 -5.77 -3.26
C GLY A 101 1.81 -4.90 -3.86
N ALA A 102 2.19 -5.08 -5.12
CA ALA A 102 3.34 -4.39 -5.73
C ALA A 102 3.03 -2.92 -6.09
N VAL A 103 4.07 -2.09 -6.10
CA VAL A 103 4.00 -0.72 -6.65
C VAL A 103 4.17 -0.78 -8.18
N ILE A 104 3.27 -0.09 -8.87
CA ILE A 104 3.19 -0.06 -10.33
C ILE A 104 3.75 1.26 -10.86
N GLY A 105 4.63 1.18 -11.85
CA GLY A 105 5.17 2.33 -12.59
C GLY A 105 6.12 1.90 -13.72
N ARG A 106 6.56 2.81 -14.59
CA ARG A 106 6.36 4.29 -14.56
C ARG A 106 4.92 4.74 -14.81
N TYR A 107 4.13 3.93 -15.53
CA TYR A 107 2.73 4.23 -15.83
C TYR A 107 1.80 3.03 -15.58
N ALA A 108 0.95 3.15 -14.57
CA ALA A 108 -0.09 2.18 -14.24
C ALA A 108 -1.25 2.22 -15.24
N GLY A 109 -1.79 1.03 -15.57
CA GLY A 109 -2.82 0.87 -16.59
C GLY A 109 -2.22 0.47 -17.94
N ARG A 110 -2.82 0.93 -19.04
CA ARG A 110 -2.46 0.59 -20.43
C ARG A 110 -2.16 1.84 -21.24
N ILE A 111 -1.14 1.77 -22.09
CA ILE A 111 -0.86 2.71 -23.17
C ILE A 111 -1.01 1.93 -24.49
N THR A 112 -1.98 2.34 -25.31
CA THR A 112 -2.27 1.73 -26.62
C THR A 112 -1.19 2.06 -27.65
N ASP A 113 -1.03 1.21 -28.66
CA ASP A 113 0.01 1.28 -29.70
C ASP A 113 1.46 1.31 -29.17
N ALA A 114 1.67 0.98 -27.88
CA ALA A 114 2.93 1.10 -27.16
C ALA A 114 3.67 2.44 -27.38
N ARG A 115 2.92 3.56 -27.41
CA ARG A 115 3.48 4.90 -27.63
C ARG A 115 2.61 6.01 -27.05
N PHE A 116 3.18 7.18 -26.84
CA PHE A 116 2.43 8.39 -26.52
C PHE A 116 3.11 9.63 -27.12
N THR A 117 2.34 10.70 -27.30
CA THR A 117 2.86 12.01 -27.73
C THR A 117 2.87 12.96 -26.54
N LEU A 118 4.01 13.62 -26.30
CA LEU A 118 4.22 14.61 -25.24
C LEU A 118 4.96 15.82 -25.82
N ASP A 119 4.45 17.02 -25.56
CA ASP A 119 5.00 18.31 -26.02
C ASP A 119 5.33 18.40 -27.54
N GLY A 120 4.76 17.49 -28.35
CA GLY A 120 4.92 17.38 -29.81
C GLY A 120 5.70 16.15 -30.26
N GLU A 121 6.63 15.66 -29.43
CA GLU A 121 7.41 14.44 -29.70
C GLU A 121 6.58 13.18 -29.46
N THR A 122 6.81 12.11 -30.22
CA THR A 122 6.16 10.81 -30.02
C THR A 122 7.19 9.79 -29.53
N HIS A 123 7.08 9.39 -28.27
CA HIS A 123 7.96 8.40 -27.66
C HIS A 123 7.36 7.00 -27.84
N ALA A 124 8.17 6.08 -28.38
CA ALA A 124 7.86 4.66 -28.37
C ALA A 124 8.21 4.03 -27.01
N LEU A 125 7.40 3.08 -26.58
CA LEU A 125 7.55 2.32 -25.34
C LEU A 125 7.74 0.84 -25.66
N GLU A 126 8.12 0.06 -24.65
CA GLU A 126 8.16 -1.39 -24.78
C GLU A 126 6.75 -1.96 -25.06
N ALA A 127 6.61 -2.69 -26.15
CA ALA A 127 5.34 -3.24 -26.63
C ALA A 127 5.04 -4.60 -26.00
N GLY A 128 4.03 -4.66 -25.14
CA GLY A 128 3.47 -5.90 -24.63
C GLY A 128 2.37 -6.48 -25.54
N ARG A 129 1.68 -7.51 -25.00
CA ARG A 129 0.55 -8.18 -25.67
C ARG A 129 -0.46 -7.18 -26.24
N ASN A 130 -0.93 -7.46 -27.46
CA ASN A 130 -1.85 -6.62 -28.25
C ASN A 130 -1.29 -5.23 -28.63
N ASN A 131 0.04 -5.09 -28.74
CA ASN A 131 0.73 -3.82 -28.97
C ASN A 131 0.37 -2.75 -27.93
N MET A 132 0.44 -3.11 -26.65
CA MET A 132 0.15 -2.20 -25.53
C MET A 132 1.25 -2.28 -24.48
N THR A 133 1.71 -1.13 -23.99
CA THR A 133 2.53 -1.08 -22.77
C THR A 133 1.59 -1.18 -21.57
N LEU A 134 1.74 -2.23 -20.77
CA LEU A 134 0.91 -2.53 -19.61
C LEU A 134 1.74 -2.38 -18.33
N HIS A 135 1.25 -1.61 -17.36
CA HIS A 135 1.85 -1.44 -16.03
C HIS A 135 3.32 -0.96 -16.02
N GLY A 136 3.77 -0.28 -17.08
CA GLY A 136 5.14 0.21 -17.24
C GLY A 136 6.04 -0.64 -18.14
N GLY A 137 5.59 -1.81 -18.61
CA GLY A 137 6.33 -2.70 -19.52
C GLY A 137 6.65 -4.07 -18.91
N SER A 138 7.49 -4.87 -19.57
CA SER A 138 7.90 -6.20 -19.11
C SER A 138 8.72 -6.15 -17.82
N HIS A 139 9.48 -5.08 -17.59
CA HIS A 139 10.29 -4.81 -16.40
C HIS A 139 9.84 -3.50 -15.71
N GLY A 140 8.53 -3.36 -15.54
CA GLY A 140 7.91 -2.33 -14.70
C GLY A 140 8.39 -2.37 -13.23
N TYR A 141 8.05 -1.33 -12.48
CA TYR A 141 8.56 -1.13 -11.12
C TYR A 141 8.18 -2.25 -10.14
N ASP A 142 7.13 -3.03 -10.46
CA ASP A 142 6.68 -4.21 -9.73
C ASP A 142 7.70 -5.37 -9.69
N LYS A 143 8.76 -5.32 -10.52
CA LYS A 143 9.79 -6.36 -10.64
C LYS A 143 11.20 -5.90 -10.27
N ARG A 144 11.36 -4.64 -9.85
CA ARG A 144 12.66 -4.08 -9.46
C ARG A 144 12.95 -4.42 -7.99
N ALA A 145 14.21 -4.68 -7.63
CA ALA A 145 14.64 -4.55 -6.24
C ALA A 145 14.88 -3.07 -5.93
N LEU A 146 14.29 -2.56 -4.85
CA LEU A 146 14.44 -1.16 -4.41
C LEU A 146 15.36 -1.07 -3.20
N SER A 147 16.06 0.07 -3.04
CA SER A 147 16.79 0.32 -1.79
C SER A 147 15.81 0.65 -0.67
N SER A 148 15.87 -0.06 0.46
CA SER A 148 14.93 0.12 1.58
C SER A 148 15.59 0.63 2.87
N ALA A 149 14.94 1.59 3.52
CA ALA A 149 15.36 2.16 4.80
C ALA A 149 14.17 2.31 5.76
N PRO A 150 14.30 1.95 7.05
CA PRO A 150 13.26 2.20 8.04
C PRO A 150 13.13 3.71 8.30
N ILE A 151 11.93 4.15 8.68
CA ILE A 151 11.66 5.49 9.19
C ILE A 151 10.79 5.42 10.44
N SER A 152 10.91 6.40 11.33
CA SER A 152 10.09 6.51 12.53
C SER A 152 10.04 7.98 12.95
N ASP A 153 8.87 8.43 13.37
CA ASP A 153 8.64 9.76 13.94
C ASP A 153 7.61 9.68 15.09
N ARG A 154 7.27 10.83 15.69
CA ARG A 154 6.32 10.89 16.82
C ARG A 154 4.88 10.46 16.45
N GLN A 155 4.54 10.36 15.16
CA GLN A 155 3.19 10.04 14.68
C GLN A 155 3.11 8.64 14.04
N SER A 156 4.23 8.11 13.53
CA SER A 156 4.24 6.90 12.71
C SER A 156 5.51 6.05 12.87
N VAL A 157 5.39 4.79 12.46
CA VAL A 157 6.51 3.93 12.06
C VAL A 157 6.37 3.64 10.57
N GLY A 158 7.48 3.38 9.88
CA GLY A 158 7.43 3.23 8.43
C GLY A 158 8.66 2.65 7.77
N VAL A 159 8.56 2.52 6.45
CA VAL A 159 9.65 2.12 5.56
C VAL A 159 9.59 2.98 4.30
N ARG A 160 10.76 3.41 3.85
CA ARG A 160 10.95 4.22 2.65
C ARG A 160 11.77 3.42 1.64
N TYR A 161 11.22 3.27 0.45
CA TYR A 161 11.83 2.62 -0.70
C TYR A 161 12.29 3.66 -1.72
N LEU A 162 13.41 3.40 -2.37
CA LEU A 162 14.00 4.23 -3.43
C LEU A 162 14.23 3.38 -4.68
N LEU A 163 13.71 3.85 -5.81
CA LEU A 163 14.03 3.36 -7.15
C LEU A 163 14.67 4.49 -7.98
N LEU A 164 15.72 4.15 -8.71
CA LEU A 164 16.28 4.98 -9.77
C LEU A 164 15.96 4.31 -11.10
N SER A 165 15.15 4.98 -11.92
CA SER A 165 14.74 4.56 -13.26
C SER A 165 15.47 5.44 -14.27
N PRO A 166 16.37 4.93 -15.13
CA PRO A 166 17.17 5.75 -16.03
C PRO A 166 16.33 6.44 -17.12
N ALA A 167 16.96 7.34 -17.87
CA ALA A 167 16.36 7.89 -19.08
C ALA A 167 16.23 6.78 -20.14
N GLY A 168 15.06 6.66 -20.77
CA GLY A 168 14.76 5.58 -21.71
C GLY A 168 14.38 4.26 -21.05
N ASP A 169 14.26 4.18 -19.72
CA ASP A 169 13.78 2.96 -19.04
C ASP A 169 12.39 2.58 -19.55
N GLN A 170 12.27 1.38 -20.14
CA GLN A 170 11.07 0.88 -20.84
C GLN A 170 10.55 1.81 -21.96
N GLY A 171 11.40 2.71 -22.47
CA GLY A 171 11.10 3.75 -23.47
C GLY A 171 10.65 5.10 -22.89
N PHE A 172 10.50 5.25 -21.56
CA PHE A 172 10.03 6.50 -20.99
C PHE A 172 11.15 7.57 -20.96
N PRO A 173 10.89 8.81 -21.43
CA PRO A 173 11.89 9.89 -21.47
C PRO A 173 12.27 10.36 -20.06
N GLY A 174 13.50 10.87 -19.92
CA GLY A 174 14.03 11.39 -18.66
C GLY A 174 14.33 10.33 -17.60
N ALA A 175 15.37 10.56 -16.80
CA ALA A 175 15.62 9.77 -15.61
C ALA A 175 14.62 10.16 -14.52
N LEU A 176 14.18 9.20 -13.72
CA LEU A 176 13.18 9.36 -12.68
C LEU A 176 13.69 8.75 -11.36
N ARG A 177 13.69 9.57 -10.31
CA ARG A 177 13.89 9.15 -8.93
C ARG A 177 12.52 8.98 -8.27
N LEU A 178 12.17 7.76 -7.89
CA LEU A 178 10.93 7.44 -7.18
C LEU A 178 11.25 7.12 -5.72
N THR A 179 10.64 7.87 -4.82
CA THR A 179 10.55 7.52 -3.40
C THR A 179 9.12 7.06 -3.10
N VAL A 180 8.96 5.83 -2.60
CA VAL A 180 7.70 5.32 -2.03
C VAL A 180 7.87 5.26 -0.53
N THR A 181 6.91 5.77 0.24
CA THR A 181 6.95 5.70 1.70
C THR A 181 5.66 5.10 2.24
N TYR A 182 5.79 4.00 3.00
CA TYR A 182 4.71 3.44 3.80
C TYR A 182 4.86 3.94 5.23
N ARG A 183 3.82 4.59 5.76
CA ARG A 183 3.70 4.95 7.18
C ARG A 183 2.48 4.28 7.78
N LEU A 184 2.72 3.47 8.79
CA LEU A 184 1.68 2.97 9.68
C LEU A 184 1.59 3.94 10.86
N MET A 185 0.41 4.52 11.08
CA MET A 185 0.22 5.51 12.13
C MET A 185 0.22 4.85 13.51
N ARG A 186 0.88 5.49 14.49
CA ARG A 186 1.09 4.94 15.84
C ARG A 186 -0.23 4.72 16.59
N LYS A 187 -1.13 5.70 16.53
CA LYS A 187 -2.38 5.76 17.31
C LYS A 187 -3.67 5.61 16.47
N SER A 188 -3.56 5.15 15.23
CA SER A 188 -4.69 4.82 14.35
C SER A 188 -4.35 3.62 13.48
N ASN A 189 -5.34 2.79 13.15
CA ASN A 189 -5.19 1.66 12.22
C ASN A 189 -5.26 2.16 10.77
N GLU A 190 -4.28 2.98 10.42
CA GLU A 190 -4.23 3.80 9.22
C GLU A 190 -2.87 3.60 8.53
N LEU A 191 -2.91 3.10 7.29
CA LEU A 191 -1.74 2.98 6.43
C LEU A 191 -1.76 4.11 5.40
N ARG A 192 -0.73 4.97 5.45
CA ARG A 192 -0.48 6.03 4.47
C ARG A 192 0.57 5.56 3.47
N ILE A 193 0.25 5.71 2.19
CA ILE A 193 1.16 5.42 1.09
C ILE A 193 1.43 6.73 0.34
N GLU A 194 2.67 7.18 0.41
CA GLU A 194 3.13 8.44 -0.21
C GLU A 194 4.08 8.16 -1.37
N TYR A 195 3.81 8.83 -2.51
CA TYR A 195 4.68 8.81 -3.68
C TYR A 195 5.29 10.20 -3.89
N LEU A 196 6.62 10.24 -4.06
CA LEU A 196 7.35 11.39 -4.57
C LEU A 196 8.15 10.94 -5.80
N ALA A 197 7.87 11.57 -6.94
CA ALA A 197 8.62 11.36 -8.18
C ALA A 197 9.27 12.67 -8.65
N GLU A 198 10.55 12.58 -8.98
CA GLU A 198 11.41 13.69 -9.44
C GLU A 198 12.04 13.27 -10.79
N THR A 199 12.05 14.15 -11.79
CA THR A 199 12.49 13.79 -13.16
C THR A 199 13.44 14.80 -13.79
N THR A 200 14.34 14.32 -14.65
CA THR A 200 15.28 15.19 -15.38
C THR A 200 14.68 15.79 -16.66
N ALA A 201 13.62 15.19 -17.20
CA ALA A 201 12.89 15.68 -18.37
C ALA A 201 11.37 15.48 -18.19
N PRO A 202 10.51 16.11 -19.03
CA PRO A 202 9.09 15.80 -19.09
C PRO A 202 8.85 14.32 -19.40
N THR A 203 7.93 13.68 -18.68
CA THR A 203 7.50 12.30 -18.90
C THR A 203 6.09 12.11 -18.36
N VAL A 204 5.37 11.12 -18.88
CA VAL A 204 4.16 10.62 -18.22
C VAL A 204 4.55 9.85 -16.96
N ILE A 205 3.71 9.98 -15.92
CA ILE A 205 3.80 9.24 -14.67
C ILE A 205 2.38 8.88 -14.26
N ASN A 206 2.15 7.62 -13.89
CA ASN A 206 0.95 7.20 -13.18
C ASN A 206 1.34 6.09 -12.21
N LEU A 207 1.24 6.33 -10.92
CA LEU A 207 1.71 5.42 -9.87
C LEU A 207 0.52 4.94 -9.03
N THR A 208 0.53 3.66 -8.70
CA THR A 208 -0.42 3.05 -7.76
C THR A 208 0.23 1.83 -7.11
N ILE A 209 -0.43 1.29 -6.10
CA ILE A 209 -0.18 -0.05 -5.55
C ILE A 209 -1.33 -0.97 -5.98
N THR A 210 -1.07 -2.28 -6.16
CA THR A 210 -2.10 -3.29 -6.48
C THR A 210 -2.29 -4.33 -5.38
N PRO A 211 -2.70 -3.94 -4.15
CA PRO A 211 -3.16 -4.91 -3.15
C PRO A 211 -4.41 -5.63 -3.66
N SER A 212 -4.70 -6.80 -3.11
CA SER A 212 -5.92 -7.55 -3.41
C SER A 212 -6.40 -8.18 -2.11
N SER A 213 -7.67 -8.00 -1.77
CA SER A 213 -8.23 -8.36 -0.46
C SER A 213 -8.36 -9.88 -0.27
N THR A 214 -8.22 -10.34 0.97
CA THR A 214 -8.47 -11.73 1.42
C THR A 214 -9.64 -11.80 2.41
N TRP A 215 -10.65 -10.95 2.25
CA TRP A 215 -11.80 -10.96 3.16
C TRP A 215 -12.50 -12.34 3.14
N PRO A 216 -12.73 -12.98 4.30
CA PRO A 216 -12.99 -14.42 4.38
C PRO A 216 -14.45 -14.82 4.08
N GLU A 217 -15.34 -13.87 3.82
CA GLU A 217 -16.74 -14.14 3.43
C GLU A 217 -17.02 -13.72 1.97
N PRO A 218 -16.82 -14.62 0.99
CA PRO A 218 -17.22 -14.40 -0.39
C PRO A 218 -18.68 -13.97 -0.52
N GLY A 219 -18.93 -12.93 -1.34
CA GLY A 219 -20.29 -12.44 -1.62
C GLY A 219 -20.89 -11.47 -0.59
N ARG A 220 -20.19 -11.14 0.51
CA ARG A 220 -20.63 -10.16 1.52
C ARG A 220 -19.86 -8.83 1.52
N GLU A 221 -18.98 -8.59 0.55
CA GLU A 221 -18.22 -7.34 0.43
C GLU A 221 -19.11 -6.16 -0.04
N LEU A 222 -19.53 -5.31 0.90
CA LEU A 222 -20.26 -4.08 0.61
C LEU A 222 -19.31 -2.98 0.09
N SER A 223 -19.16 -2.90 -1.24
CA SER A 223 -18.37 -1.85 -1.88
C SER A 223 -19.18 -0.53 -2.04
N ARG A 224 -18.60 0.59 -1.60
CA ARG A 224 -19.15 1.95 -1.81
C ARG A 224 -18.13 2.81 -2.55
N ILE A 225 -18.27 2.90 -3.87
CA ILE A 225 -17.44 3.76 -4.72
C ILE A 225 -18.15 5.10 -4.91
N ILE A 226 -17.56 6.19 -4.39
CA ILE A 226 -18.08 7.55 -4.57
C ILE A 226 -17.55 8.12 -5.89
N ALA A 227 -18.21 7.77 -7.00
CA ALA A 227 -17.90 8.28 -8.34
C ALA A 227 -19.18 8.49 -9.16
N SER A 228 -19.28 9.62 -9.85
CA SER A 228 -20.44 9.97 -10.70
C SER A 228 -20.27 9.54 -12.18
N ARG A 229 -19.09 9.04 -12.57
CA ARG A 229 -18.77 8.59 -13.93
C ARG A 229 -17.74 7.46 -13.88
N SER A 230 -17.82 6.54 -14.83
CA SER A 230 -16.76 5.56 -15.14
C SER A 230 -16.17 5.84 -16.54
N THR A 231 -15.01 5.26 -16.85
CA THR A 231 -14.48 5.24 -18.22
C THR A 231 -14.67 3.82 -18.78
N PRO A 232 -15.62 3.58 -19.70
CA PRO A 232 -15.81 2.25 -20.26
C PRO A 232 -14.58 1.84 -21.09
N THR A 233 -14.15 0.59 -20.94
CA THR A 233 -13.15 -0.01 -21.82
C THR A 233 -13.79 -0.28 -23.18
N ALA A 234 -13.26 0.32 -24.24
CA ALA A 234 -13.77 0.09 -25.59
C ALA A 234 -13.50 -1.35 -26.04
N THR A 235 -14.54 -2.19 -26.06
CA THR A 235 -14.66 -3.32 -26.99
C THR A 235 -14.40 -2.78 -28.41
N PRO A 236 -13.61 -3.43 -29.27
CA PRO A 236 -13.04 -2.78 -30.46
C PRO A 236 -14.06 -2.41 -31.55
N ARG A 237 -14.67 -1.22 -31.40
CA ARG A 237 -15.16 -0.37 -32.48
C ARG A 237 -14.60 1.04 -32.30
N SER A 238 -14.21 1.65 -33.40
CA SER A 238 -13.33 2.82 -33.46
C SER A 238 -13.94 4.11 -32.90
N THR A 239 -13.32 4.70 -31.87
CA THR A 239 -13.41 6.15 -31.58
C THR A 239 -12.06 6.70 -31.11
N ARG A 240 -11.57 7.75 -31.79
CA ARG A 240 -10.18 8.24 -31.66
C ARG A 240 -10.06 9.38 -30.64
N ALA A 241 -10.27 9.08 -29.36
CA ALA A 241 -10.27 10.06 -28.27
C ALA A 241 -8.87 10.64 -27.99
N ARG A 242 -8.53 11.79 -28.60
CA ARG A 242 -7.32 12.56 -28.25
C ARG A 242 -7.49 13.18 -26.85
N ARG A 243 -6.76 12.70 -25.84
CA ARG A 243 -6.58 13.41 -24.56
C ARG A 243 -5.25 14.15 -24.57
N ARG A 244 -5.26 15.46 -24.27
CA ARG A 244 -4.03 16.20 -23.97
C ARG A 244 -3.56 15.79 -22.58
N LEU A 245 -2.30 15.38 -22.46
CA LEU A 245 -1.64 15.15 -21.18
C LEU A 245 -0.93 16.44 -20.75
N ALA A 246 -0.95 16.76 -19.47
CA ALA A 246 -0.27 17.94 -18.91
C ALA A 246 1.11 17.56 -18.36
N SER A 247 2.13 18.37 -18.65
CA SER A 247 3.49 18.18 -18.12
C SER A 247 3.64 18.80 -16.73
N CYS A 248 4.33 18.11 -15.83
CA CYS A 248 4.62 18.53 -14.46
C CYS A 248 5.97 17.98 -13.99
N ARG A 249 6.79 18.81 -13.34
CA ARG A 249 8.17 18.48 -12.91
C ARG A 249 8.27 17.76 -11.55
N GLN A 250 7.21 17.78 -10.74
CA GLN A 250 7.14 17.04 -9.47
C GLN A 250 5.70 16.57 -9.26
N TRP A 251 5.54 15.29 -8.90
CA TRP A 251 4.24 14.70 -8.59
C TRP A 251 4.21 14.24 -7.12
N ARG A 252 3.10 14.56 -6.43
CA ARG A 252 2.82 14.09 -5.08
C ARG A 252 1.42 13.50 -5.02
N ALA A 253 1.34 12.23 -4.64
CA ALA A 253 0.09 11.54 -4.37
C ALA A 253 0.13 10.97 -2.94
N ARG A 254 -0.94 11.20 -2.17
CA ARG A 254 -1.18 10.53 -0.89
C ARG A 254 -2.37 9.59 -1.06
N CYS A 255 -2.11 8.30 -1.07
CA CYS A 255 -3.16 7.30 -0.94
C CYS A 255 -3.32 6.94 0.53
N TRP A 256 -4.53 7.10 1.03
CA TRP A 256 -4.94 6.80 2.40
C TRP A 256 -5.74 5.50 2.36
N THR A 257 -5.42 4.56 3.24
CA THR A 257 -6.17 3.32 3.39
C THR A 257 -6.66 3.26 4.84
N PHE A 258 -7.94 3.56 5.05
CA PHE A 258 -8.57 3.63 6.37
C PHE A 258 -9.36 2.36 6.68
N ALA A 259 -9.14 1.78 7.86
CA ALA A 259 -10.04 0.76 8.41
C ALA A 259 -11.30 1.44 8.97
N HIS A 260 -12.48 1.03 8.49
CA HIS A 260 -13.78 1.46 8.99
C HIS A 260 -14.54 0.22 9.53
N PRO A 261 -15.46 0.35 10.50
CA PRO A 261 -16.26 -0.79 11.02
C PRO A 261 -17.13 -1.54 9.98
N SER A 262 -17.14 -1.05 8.73
CA SER A 262 -17.88 -1.55 7.58
C SER A 262 -16.99 -1.85 6.34
N GLY A 263 -15.66 -1.89 6.48
CA GLY A 263 -14.72 -2.19 5.39
C GLY A 263 -13.55 -1.21 5.26
N TRP A 264 -12.70 -1.38 4.25
CA TRP A 264 -11.62 -0.42 3.94
C TRP A 264 -12.08 0.66 2.97
N ALA A 265 -11.74 1.92 3.26
CA ALA A 265 -11.84 3.01 2.31
C ALA A 265 -10.45 3.40 1.79
N THR A 266 -10.22 3.25 0.48
CA THR A 266 -9.01 3.77 -0.17
C THR A 266 -9.34 5.08 -0.88
N SER A 267 -8.72 6.19 -0.46
CA SER A 267 -8.81 7.47 -1.15
C SER A 267 -7.42 7.92 -1.60
N CYS A 268 -7.25 8.22 -2.89
CA CYS A 268 -5.99 8.74 -3.44
C CYS A 268 -6.14 10.22 -3.74
N GLY A 269 -5.63 11.06 -2.84
CA GLY A 269 -5.53 12.50 -3.02
C GLY A 269 -4.30 12.84 -3.86
N TRP A 270 -4.53 13.33 -5.07
CA TRP A 270 -3.49 13.92 -5.92
C TRP A 270 -3.34 15.39 -5.56
N THR A 271 -2.12 15.84 -5.29
CA THR A 271 -1.81 17.26 -5.11
C THR A 271 -0.83 17.68 -6.20
N ILE A 272 -1.32 18.42 -7.19
CA ILE A 272 -0.53 18.86 -8.35
C ILE A 272 -0.18 20.35 -8.14
N PRO A 273 1.03 20.69 -7.68
CA PRO A 273 1.49 22.08 -7.59
C PRO A 273 1.88 22.60 -8.99
N CYS A 274 0.87 22.83 -9.84
CA CYS A 274 1.04 23.50 -11.13
C CYS A 274 1.45 24.96 -10.91
N TRP A 275 2.74 25.27 -11.09
CA TRP A 275 3.17 26.64 -11.32
C TRP A 275 2.82 27.03 -12.76
N PRO A 276 1.99 28.05 -13.00
CA PRO A 276 1.82 28.58 -14.35
C PRO A 276 3.17 29.19 -14.79
N ARG A 277 3.61 28.87 -16.02
CA ARG A 277 4.64 29.70 -16.65
C ARG A 277 4.02 31.09 -16.82
N ARG A 278 4.63 32.12 -16.21
CA ARG A 278 4.39 33.49 -16.67
C ARG A 278 4.87 33.56 -18.12
N THR A 279 4.01 34.03 -19.01
CA THR A 279 4.44 34.52 -20.32
C THR A 279 5.28 35.77 -20.13
N VAL A 280 6.46 35.75 -20.73
CA VAL A 280 7.26 36.92 -21.12
C VAL A 280 7.43 36.77 -22.62
#